data_AF-A0A931YIQ2-F1
#
_entry.id   AF-A0A931YIQ2-F1
#
_cell.length_a   1.000
_cell.length_b   1.000
_cell.length_c   1.000
_cell.angle_alpha   90.00
_cell.angle_beta   90.00
_cell.angle_gamma   90.00
#
_symmetry.space_group_name_H-M   'P 1'
#
loop_
_entity.id
_entity.type
_entity.pdbx_description
1 polymer ?
#
loop_
_entity_poly.entity_id
_entity_poly.type
_entity_poly.pdbx_seq_one_letter_code
_entity_poly.pdbx_strand_id
1 'polypeptide(L)'
;MRLEIVIVVAALGLAGCATSPEPTWVKRGATEADYRQDDSWCRREATETETRGTVGIGAGRLALNQELYLACMRGRGWTRRQ
;
A
#
# COMPACT_ATOMS: atom_id res chain seq x y z
N MET A 1 33.12 -13.27 25.84
CA MET A 1 33.16 -13.96 24.52
C MET A 1 31.81 -14.56 24.10
N ARG A 2 31.07 -15.31 24.95
CA ARG A 2 29.73 -15.84 24.58
C ARG A 2 28.64 -14.77 24.46
N LEU A 3 28.73 -13.68 25.23
CA LEU A 3 27.74 -12.60 25.24
C LEU A 3 27.76 -11.75 23.95
N GLU A 4 28.94 -11.57 23.35
CA GLU A 4 29.11 -10.74 22.14
C GLU A 4 28.46 -11.39 20.92
N ILE A 5 28.51 -12.73 20.84
CA ILE A 5 27.87 -13.49 19.76
C ILE A 5 26.34 -13.35 19.83
N VAL A 6 25.77 -13.33 21.04
CA VAL A 6 24.31 -13.18 21.23
C VAL A 6 23.82 -11.82 20.73
N ILE A 7 24.60 -10.76 20.97
CA ILE A 7 24.24 -9.39 20.54
C ILE A 7 24.27 -9.26 19.02
N VAL A 8 25.26 -9.85 18.35
CA VAL A 8 25.39 -9.81 16.88
C VAL A 8 24.26 -10.58 16.19
N VAL A 9 23.87 -11.74 16.73
CA VAL A 9 22.76 -12.55 16.18
C VAL A 9 21.40 -11.87 16.39
N ALA A 10 21.20 -11.19 17.52
CA ALA A 10 19.98 -10.43 17.78
C ALA A 10 19.83 -9.22 16.84
N ALA A 11 20.95 -8.55 16.49
CA ALA A 11 20.94 -7.41 15.57
C ALA A 11 20.62 -7.81 14.11
N LEU A 12 21.02 -9.01 13.69
CA LEU A 12 20.78 -9.53 12.33
C LEU A 12 19.34 -10.04 12.13
N GLY A 13 18.61 -10.35 13.21
CA GLY A 13 17.22 -10.84 13.13
C GLY A 13 16.17 -9.76 12.86
N LEU A 14 16.50 -8.47 13.03
CA LEU A 14 15.56 -7.36 12.84
C LEU A 14 15.42 -6.91 11.37
N ALA A 15 16.26 -7.39 10.46
CA ALA A 15 16.20 -7.06 9.03
C ALA A 15 15.25 -7.97 8.22
N GLY A 16 14.63 -8.96 8.86
CA GLY A 16 14.03 -10.12 8.19
C GLY A 16 12.50 -10.16 8.11
N CYS A 17 11.78 -9.04 8.01
CA CYS A 17 10.32 -9.03 7.77
C CYS A 17 9.85 -7.80 6.96
N ALA A 18 10.57 -7.42 5.91
CA ALA A 18 10.05 -6.48 4.91
C ALA A 18 9.77 -7.23 3.60
N THR A 19 8.92 -8.26 3.67
CA THR A 19 8.25 -8.79 2.48
C THR A 19 7.17 -7.79 2.09
N SER A 20 7.60 -6.61 1.64
CA SER A 20 6.73 -5.67 0.96
C SER A 20 6.36 -6.32 -0.36
N PRO A 21 5.08 -6.60 -0.65
CA PRO A 21 4.69 -7.00 -1.99
C PRO A 21 5.23 -5.94 -2.93
N GLU A 22 6.07 -6.33 -3.90
CA GLU A 22 6.67 -5.37 -4.84
C GLU A 22 5.56 -4.48 -5.38
N PRO A 23 5.64 -3.15 -5.19
CA PRO A 23 4.61 -2.27 -5.69
C PRO A 23 4.62 -2.43 -7.20
N THR A 24 3.52 -2.96 -7.73
CA THR A 24 3.24 -2.90 -9.17
C THR A 24 3.15 -1.46 -9.65
N TRP A 25 3.28 -0.45 -8.79
CA TRP A 25 3.26 0.97 -9.13
C TRP A 25 4.66 1.57 -9.15
N VAL A 26 4.97 2.26 -10.25
CA VAL A 26 6.22 3.00 -10.43
C VAL A 26 5.95 4.47 -10.72
N LYS A 27 6.73 5.34 -10.10
CA LYS A 27 6.73 6.79 -10.33
C LYS A 27 8.18 7.28 -10.26
N ARG A 28 8.61 8.06 -11.26
CA ARG A 28 10.01 8.46 -11.39
C ARG A 28 10.41 9.39 -10.25
N GLY A 29 11.41 8.98 -9.47
CA GLY A 29 11.88 9.75 -8.30
C GLY A 29 11.02 9.62 -7.05
N ALA A 30 10.01 8.76 -7.05
CA ALA A 30 9.21 8.47 -5.85
C ALA A 30 9.85 7.36 -5.02
N THR A 31 9.71 7.47 -3.71
CA THR A 31 10.14 6.49 -2.73
C THR A 31 8.99 5.58 -2.32
N GLU A 32 9.31 4.49 -1.61
CA GLU A 32 8.31 3.62 -1.00
C GLU A 32 7.43 4.36 0.05
N ALA A 33 7.97 5.39 0.68
CA ALA A 33 7.18 6.22 1.60
C ALA A 33 6.12 7.03 0.84
N ASP A 34 6.47 7.59 -0.31
CA ASP A 34 5.54 8.30 -1.19
C ASP A 34 4.43 7.37 -1.69
N TYR A 35 4.80 6.13 -2.06
CA TYR A 35 3.84 5.11 -2.46
C TYR A 35 2.82 4.82 -1.35
N ARG A 36 3.28 4.54 -0.13
CA ARG A 36 2.39 4.22 0.99
C ARG A 36 1.46 5.37 1.35
N GLN A 37 1.95 6.61 1.26
CA GLN A 37 1.13 7.80 1.49
C GLN A 37 0.02 7.91 0.42
N ASP A 38 0.37 7.82 -0.85
CA ASP A 38 -0.59 7.91 -1.96
C ASP A 38 -1.57 6.72 -1.98
N ASP A 39 -1.11 5.50 -1.71
CA ASP A 39 -1.94 4.29 -1.63
C ASP A 39 -3.00 4.43 -0.53
N SER A 40 -2.62 4.86 0.67
CA SER A 40 -3.56 5.05 1.78
C SER A 40 -4.61 6.12 1.47
N TRP A 41 -4.21 7.20 0.78
CA TRP A 41 -5.10 8.27 0.37
C TRP A 41 -6.10 7.79 -0.69
N CYS A 42 -5.60 7.13 -1.75
CA CYS A 42 -6.43 6.62 -2.83
C CYS A 42 -7.40 5.53 -2.35
N ARG A 43 -6.96 4.67 -1.41
CA ARG A 43 -7.84 3.65 -0.81
C ARG A 43 -8.99 4.27 -0.03
N ARG A 44 -8.70 5.31 0.75
CA ARG A 44 -9.73 6.01 1.53
C ARG A 44 -10.74 6.67 0.61
N GLU A 45 -10.29 7.39 -0.42
CA GLU A 45 -11.18 8.02 -1.41
C GLU A 45 -12.06 6.97 -2.11
N ALA A 46 -11.46 5.89 -2.62
CA ALA A 46 -12.18 4.82 -3.30
C ALA A 46 -13.21 4.10 -2.41
N THR A 47 -13.00 4.09 -1.09
CA THR A 47 -13.94 3.51 -0.12
C THR A 47 -15.05 4.49 0.27
N GLU A 48 -14.72 5.78 0.44
CA GLU A 48 -15.69 6.82 0.78
C GLU A 48 -16.68 7.10 -0.37
N THR A 49 -16.23 7.03 -1.62
CA THR A 49 -17.10 7.24 -2.79
C THR A 49 -18.12 6.12 -2.94
N GLU A 50 -17.75 4.86 -2.70
CA GLU A 50 -18.68 3.72 -2.64
C GLU A 50 -19.75 3.92 -1.55
N THR A 51 -19.34 4.45 -0.41
CA THR A 51 -20.25 4.74 0.71
C THR A 51 -21.26 5.85 0.35
N ARG A 52 -20.90 6.80 -0.51
CA ARG A 52 -21.81 7.88 -0.99
C ARG A 52 -22.62 7.50 -2.24
N GLY A 53 -22.13 6.55 -3.05
CA GLY A 53 -22.73 6.18 -4.34
C GLY A 53 -23.74 5.04 -4.30
N THR A 54 -23.76 4.25 -3.22
CA THR A 54 -24.49 2.97 -3.22
C THR A 54 -25.73 3.01 -2.32
N VAL A 55 -26.78 3.68 -2.81
CA VAL A 55 -28.17 3.35 -2.41
C VAL A 55 -28.64 2.25 -3.37
N GLY A 56 -28.26 1.00 -3.12
CA GLY A 56 -28.57 -0.09 -4.05
C GLY A 56 -28.10 -1.47 -3.61
N ILE A 57 -28.96 -2.14 -2.83
CA ILE A 57 -29.12 -3.60 -2.72
C ILE A 57 -27.85 -4.46 -2.62
N GLY A 58 -27.54 -4.86 -1.39
CA GLY A 58 -27.03 -6.20 -1.10
C GLY A 58 -25.51 -6.35 -0.91
N ALA A 59 -25.15 -7.02 0.18
CA ALA A 59 -23.85 -7.64 0.46
C ALA A 59 -22.71 -6.73 0.96
N GLY A 60 -22.72 -6.47 2.27
CA GLY A 60 -21.64 -6.89 3.18
C GLY A 60 -20.21 -7.01 2.64
N ARG A 61 -19.56 -5.87 2.36
CA ARG A 61 -18.14 -5.56 2.58
C ARG A 61 -17.97 -4.13 2.09
N LEU A 62 -17.22 -3.29 2.79
CA LEU A 62 -16.75 -2.01 2.23
C LEU A 62 -15.96 -2.36 0.97
N ALA A 63 -16.62 -2.34 -0.19
CA ALA A 63 -15.98 -2.68 -1.45
C ALA A 63 -15.11 -1.48 -1.80
N LEU A 64 -13.80 -1.72 -1.88
CA LEU A 64 -12.90 -0.74 -2.46
C LEU A 64 -13.30 -0.59 -3.93
N ASN A 65 -13.74 0.59 -4.35
CA ASN A 65 -13.95 0.84 -5.77
C ASN A 65 -12.60 0.80 -6.49
N GLN A 66 -12.32 -0.33 -7.14
CA GLN A 66 -11.00 -0.58 -7.72
C GLN A 66 -10.71 0.42 -8.86
N GLU A 67 -11.70 0.84 -9.63
CA GLU A 67 -11.52 1.81 -10.71
C GLU A 67 -11.14 3.19 -10.18
N LEU A 68 -11.79 3.66 -9.11
CA LEU A 68 -11.45 4.92 -8.45
C LEU A 68 -10.05 4.91 -7.87
N TYR A 69 -9.67 3.80 -7.23
CA TYR A 69 -8.30 3.62 -6.75
C TYR A 69 -7.27 3.71 -7.90
N LEU A 70 -7.52 3.01 -9.01
CA LEU A 70 -6.64 3.03 -10.19
C LEU A 70 -6.58 4.42 -10.84
N ALA A 71 -7.71 5.13 -10.88
CA ALA A 71 -7.78 6.49 -11.42
C ALA A 71 -6.99 7.47 -10.54
N CYS A 72 -7.16 7.38 -9.22
CA CYS A 72 -6.42 8.18 -8.25
C CYS A 72 -4.90 7.98 -8.37
N MET A 73 -4.43 6.73 -8.38
CA MET A 73 -3.01 6.41 -8.50
C MET A 73 -2.42 6.97 -9.80
N ARG A 74 -3.12 6.79 -10.94
CA ARG A 74 -2.71 7.35 -12.23
C ARG A 74 -2.69 8.88 -12.24
N GLY A 75 -3.70 9.52 -11.65
CA GLY A 75 -3.76 10.99 -11.53
C GLY A 75 -2.61 11.57 -10.70
N ARG A 76 -2.09 10.80 -9.74
CA ARG A 76 -0.90 11.14 -8.94
C ARG A 76 0.43 10.82 -9.65
N GLY A 77 0.38 10.31 -10.88
CA GLY A 77 1.55 10.01 -11.70
C GLY A 77 2.16 8.63 -11.47
N TRP A 78 1.44 7.72 -10.80
CA TRP A 78 1.85 6.33 -10.68
C TRP A 78 1.44 5.53 -11.92
N THR A 79 2.36 4.69 -12.39
CA THR A 79 2.13 3.79 -13.53
C THR A 79 2.21 2.35 -13.06
N ARG A 80 1.30 1.50 -13.51
CA ARG A 80 1.33 0.08 -13.16
C ARG A 80 2.38 -0.63 -14.03
N ARG A 81 3.46 -1.16 -13.45
CA ARG A 81 4.23 -2.27 -14.02
C ARG A 81 3.31 -3.49 -14.06
N GLN A 82 2.94 -3.88 -15.27
CA GLN A 82 2.31 -5.17 -15.55
C GLN A 82 3.39 -6.24 -15.67
#